data_AF-A0A538G5F8-F1
#
_entry.id   AF-A0A538G5F8-F1
#
_cell.length_a   1.000
_cell.length_b   1.000
_cell.length_c   1.000
_cell.angle_alpha   90.00
_cell.angle_beta   90.00
_cell.angle_gamma   90.00
#
_symmetry.space_group_name_H-M   'P 1'
#
loop_
_entity.id
_entity.type
_entity.pdbx_description
1 polymer ?
#
loop_
_entity_poly.entity_id
_entity_poly.type
_entity_poly.pdbx_seq_one_letter_code
_entity_poly.pdbx_strand_id
1 'polypeptide(L)'
;MLPEPRTSGARCPKGGRIVGLEIQLTRRAAAAIAHREAIHSVGGAGPAGTLRLGPLVALARGHAPRIVTSWRGWIGRSGARRRPGTPTTVRYALTEGEIAVFRPREPTDGHPLPLVVSPDVARSAAPGGNLVLEFGEQHVSGHIVAIAARFPGTADGGGSFVLAEESHLQTALDADEPGTGRPIELWLSVPAHALFPAEEALRRPPFSRLTFVSRRSLAQQLRADPLSRAVEIALSAGAVVALALAVAGLWLTVIGDVEDEAGDLYDLEAQGATPGELRGQLRLRAAILAALGMAGGLLLGVILSREVVRLVQVSASGDAPVPPLAGRMGWVTVGIAFMVVTVAGAILVERTVRRAFREDTPRRSGEVE
;
A
#
# COMPACT_ATOMS: atom_id res chain seq x y z
N MET A 1 -49.06 -38.21 -22.60
CA MET A 1 -48.60 -37.82 -23.95
C MET A 1 -47.29 -37.05 -23.77
N LEU A 2 -46.14 -37.67 -24.09
CA LEU A 2 -44.85 -36.97 -23.99
C LEU A 2 -44.77 -35.93 -25.11
N PRO A 3 -44.34 -34.67 -24.86
CA PRO A 3 -44.18 -33.68 -25.90
C PRO A 3 -43.15 -34.16 -26.94
N GLU A 4 -43.42 -33.93 -28.22
CA GLU A 4 -42.49 -34.28 -29.29
C GLU A 4 -41.13 -33.57 -29.12
N PRO A 5 -40.01 -34.25 -29.42
CA PRO A 5 -38.69 -33.66 -29.31
C PRO A 5 -38.55 -32.49 -30.29
N ARG A 6 -38.48 -31.27 -29.75
CA ARG A 6 -38.17 -30.08 -30.55
C ARG A 6 -36.67 -29.95 -30.72
N THR A 7 -36.21 -29.91 -31.97
CA THR A 7 -34.81 -29.64 -32.28
C THR A 7 -34.62 -28.13 -32.42
N SER A 8 -33.69 -27.57 -31.65
CA SER A 8 -33.24 -26.18 -31.76
C SER A 8 -31.78 -26.17 -32.20
N GLY A 9 -31.42 -25.22 -33.07
CA GLY A 9 -30.06 -25.11 -33.60
C GLY A 9 -29.68 -23.66 -33.84
N ALA A 10 -28.39 -23.37 -33.72
CA ALA A 10 -27.81 -22.05 -33.97
C ALA A 10 -26.51 -22.19 -34.78
N ARG A 11 -26.15 -21.13 -35.53
CA ARG A 11 -24.85 -21.07 -36.21
C ARG A 11 -23.78 -20.66 -35.21
N CYS A 12 -22.75 -21.48 -35.04
CA CYS A 12 -21.57 -21.13 -34.26
C CYS A 12 -20.57 -20.31 -35.09
N PRO A 13 -19.95 -19.27 -34.52
CA PRO A 13 -18.80 -18.59 -35.11
C PRO A 13 -17.63 -19.56 -35.36
N LYS A 14 -16.80 -19.25 -36.36
CA LYS A 14 -15.56 -20.01 -36.60
C LYS A 14 -14.66 -19.92 -35.35
N GLY A 15 -14.22 -21.06 -34.84
CA GLY A 15 -13.40 -21.14 -33.62
C GLY A 15 -14.18 -20.96 -32.31
N GLY A 16 -15.50 -20.79 -32.36
CA GLY A 16 -16.34 -20.67 -31.16
C GLY A 16 -16.33 -21.95 -30.31
N ARG A 17 -16.37 -21.78 -28.99
CA ARG A 17 -16.49 -22.86 -28.00
C ARG A 17 -17.81 -22.73 -27.25
N ILE A 18 -18.40 -23.86 -26.91
CA ILE A 18 -19.61 -23.91 -26.09
C ILE A 18 -19.16 -24.07 -24.64
N VAL A 19 -19.43 -23.04 -23.85
CA VAL A 19 -19.02 -22.98 -22.44
C VAL A 19 -20.19 -23.21 -21.48
N GLY A 20 -21.43 -23.07 -21.96
CA GLY A 20 -22.63 -23.30 -21.17
C GLY A 20 -23.91 -23.16 -21.99
N LEU A 21 -25.03 -23.47 -21.34
CA LEU A 21 -26.39 -23.19 -21.78
C LEU A 21 -27.02 -22.24 -20.78
N GLU A 22 -27.63 -21.18 -21.30
CA GLU A 22 -28.40 -20.24 -20.52
C GLU A 22 -29.89 -20.48 -20.76
N ILE A 23 -30.64 -20.59 -19.66
CA ILE A 23 -32.09 -20.71 -19.66
C ILE A 23 -32.60 -19.39 -19.11
N GLN A 24 -33.25 -18.60 -19.95
CA GLN A 24 -33.74 -17.27 -19.60
C GLN A 24 -35.16 -17.06 -20.12
N LEU A 25 -35.86 -16.10 -19.53
CA LEU A 25 -37.15 -15.68 -20.05
C LEU A 25 -36.98 -14.91 -21.36
N THR A 26 -37.90 -15.13 -22.29
CA THR A 26 -37.99 -14.24 -23.46
C THR A 26 -38.33 -12.82 -22.98
N ARG A 27 -37.83 -11.77 -23.66
CA ARG A 27 -38.13 -10.38 -23.30
C ARG A 27 -39.63 -10.10 -23.12
N ARG A 28 -40.47 -10.71 -23.97
CA ARG A 28 -41.93 -10.61 -23.86
C ARG A 28 -42.48 -11.27 -22.60
N ALA A 29 -41.99 -12.45 -22.24
CA ALA A 29 -42.39 -13.15 -21.02
C ALA A 29 -41.92 -12.40 -19.77
N ALA A 30 -40.70 -11.87 -19.77
CA ALA A 30 -40.18 -11.05 -18.68
C ALA A 30 -41.03 -9.79 -18.47
N ALA A 31 -41.32 -9.03 -19.52
CA ALA A 31 -42.18 -7.83 -19.44
C ALA A 31 -43.61 -8.15 -18.95
N ALA A 32 -44.17 -9.30 -19.37
CA ALA A 32 -45.50 -9.72 -18.92
C ALA A 32 -45.53 -10.12 -17.44
N ILE A 33 -44.43 -10.69 -16.91
CA ILE A 33 -44.30 -11.03 -15.49
C ILE A 33 -44.13 -9.75 -14.65
N ALA A 34 -43.20 -8.87 -15.03
CA ALA A 34 -42.98 -7.60 -14.33
C ALA A 34 -44.25 -6.74 -14.25
N HIS A 35 -45.04 -6.68 -15.35
CA HIS A 35 -46.32 -5.98 -15.36
C HIS A 35 -47.34 -6.59 -14.38
N ARG A 36 -47.38 -7.92 -14.26
CA ARG A 36 -48.28 -8.62 -13.33
C ARG A 36 -47.91 -8.38 -11.87
N GLU A 37 -46.63 -8.39 -11.55
CA GLU A 37 -46.12 -8.17 -10.20
C GLU A 37 -46.35 -6.73 -9.74
N ALA A 38 -46.18 -5.76 -10.64
CA ALA A 38 -46.50 -4.36 -10.38
C ALA A 38 -48.00 -4.13 -10.06
N ILE A 39 -48.90 -4.97 -10.57
CA ILE A 39 -50.35 -4.87 -10.32
C ILE A 39 -50.75 -5.56 -9.01
N HIS A 40 -50.09 -6.66 -8.64
CA HIS A 40 -50.60 -7.56 -7.58
C HIS A 40 -49.79 -7.57 -6.28
N SER A 41 -48.69 -6.81 -6.16
CA SER A 41 -47.87 -6.63 -4.93
C SER A 41 -47.50 -7.90 -4.15
N VAL A 42 -47.56 -9.06 -4.80
CA VAL A 42 -47.12 -10.35 -4.29
C VAL A 42 -46.06 -10.86 -5.25
N GLY A 43 -44.81 -11.00 -4.78
CA GLY A 43 -43.73 -11.60 -5.55
C GLY A 43 -44.12 -13.02 -5.96
N GLY A 44 -44.29 -13.25 -7.26
CA GLY A 44 -44.68 -14.55 -7.77
C GLY A 44 -43.47 -15.49 -7.77
N ALA A 45 -43.69 -16.77 -7.44
CA ALA A 45 -42.68 -17.78 -7.77
C ALA A 45 -42.49 -17.77 -9.29
N GLY A 46 -41.31 -17.37 -9.76
CA GLY A 46 -41.07 -17.27 -11.19
C GLY A 46 -41.09 -18.65 -11.88
N PRO A 47 -41.12 -18.67 -13.22
CA PRO A 47 -41.42 -19.88 -13.97
C PRO A 47 -40.39 -20.99 -13.72
N ALA A 48 -40.90 -22.14 -13.30
CA ALA A 48 -40.12 -23.35 -13.09
C ALA A 48 -40.55 -24.46 -14.05
N GLY A 49 -39.60 -25.32 -14.43
CA GLY A 49 -39.84 -26.36 -15.42
C GLY A 49 -38.73 -27.41 -15.47
N THR A 50 -38.85 -28.31 -16.44
CA THR A 50 -37.88 -29.38 -16.67
C THR A 50 -37.59 -29.50 -18.16
N LEU A 51 -36.31 -29.44 -18.53
CA LEU A 51 -35.80 -29.67 -19.87
C LEU A 51 -35.22 -31.08 -19.96
N ARG A 52 -35.56 -31.83 -21.01
CA ARG A 52 -34.92 -33.10 -21.36
C ARG A 52 -34.02 -32.85 -22.56
N LEU A 53 -32.71 -32.97 -22.36
CA LEU A 53 -31.70 -32.66 -23.35
C LEU A 53 -31.19 -33.94 -24.02
N GLY A 54 -31.42 -34.07 -25.33
CA GLY A 54 -30.67 -34.98 -26.20
C GLY A 54 -29.24 -34.49 -26.42
N PRO A 55 -28.32 -35.30 -26.96
CA PRO A 55 -26.94 -34.88 -27.17
C PRO A 55 -26.87 -33.61 -28.04
N LEU A 56 -25.92 -32.73 -27.74
CA LEU A 56 -25.63 -31.60 -28.61
C LEU A 56 -24.77 -32.09 -29.76
N VAL A 57 -25.20 -31.81 -30.99
CA VAL A 57 -24.56 -32.29 -32.20
C VAL A 57 -24.18 -31.12 -33.09
N ALA A 58 -22.92 -31.10 -33.54
CA ALA A 58 -22.44 -30.17 -34.55
C ALA A 58 -22.71 -30.75 -35.93
N LEU A 59 -23.33 -29.94 -36.78
CA LEU A 59 -23.60 -30.24 -38.18
C LEU A 59 -22.73 -29.32 -39.04
N ALA A 60 -21.89 -29.90 -39.88
CA ALA A 60 -21.09 -29.17 -40.86
C ALA A 60 -21.41 -29.68 -42.27
N ARG A 61 -21.49 -28.76 -43.24
CA ARG A 61 -21.83 -29.11 -44.62
C ARG A 61 -20.80 -30.11 -45.16
N GLY A 62 -21.27 -31.23 -45.70
CA GLY A 62 -20.42 -32.30 -46.24
C GLY A 62 -19.71 -33.17 -45.20
N HIS A 63 -20.02 -33.02 -43.90
CA HIS A 63 -19.43 -33.83 -42.82
C HIS A 63 -20.51 -34.58 -42.04
N ALA A 64 -20.15 -35.75 -41.50
CA ALA A 64 -21.04 -36.50 -40.61
C ALA A 64 -21.34 -35.70 -39.32
N PRO A 65 -22.54 -35.84 -38.74
CA PRO A 65 -22.88 -35.21 -37.47
C PRO A 65 -21.90 -35.62 -36.36
N ARG A 66 -21.35 -34.65 -35.63
CA ARG A 66 -20.41 -34.90 -34.53
C ARG A 66 -21.04 -34.53 -33.19
N ILE A 67 -21.07 -35.47 -32.24
CA ILE A 67 -21.52 -35.18 -30.88
C ILE A 67 -20.50 -34.23 -30.22
N VAL A 68 -20.97 -33.07 -29.81
CA VAL A 68 -20.19 -32.06 -29.06
C VAL A 68 -20.20 -32.41 -27.58
N THR A 69 -21.37 -32.72 -27.02
CA THR A 69 -21.51 -33.11 -25.62
C THR A 69 -22.75 -33.98 -25.42
N SER A 70 -22.64 -34.96 -24.52
CA SER A 70 -23.79 -35.72 -23.99
C SER A 70 -24.20 -35.23 -22.59
N TRP A 71 -23.73 -34.05 -22.17
CA TRP A 71 -24.00 -33.41 -20.89
C TRP A 71 -23.46 -34.16 -19.65
N ARG A 72 -22.51 -35.08 -19.84
CA ARG A 72 -21.81 -35.73 -18.71
C ARG A 72 -20.89 -34.71 -18.05
N GLY A 73 -20.91 -34.68 -16.71
CA GLY A 73 -20.08 -33.75 -15.93
C GLY A 73 -20.57 -32.30 -15.92
N TRP A 74 -21.71 -32.00 -16.55
CA TRP A 74 -22.32 -30.68 -16.50
C TRP A 74 -23.11 -30.50 -15.20
N ILE A 75 -23.15 -29.28 -14.69
CA ILE A 75 -23.84 -28.88 -13.46
C ILE A 75 -24.79 -27.71 -13.75
N GLY A 76 -25.83 -27.59 -12.92
CA GLY A 76 -26.74 -26.44 -12.95
C GLY A 76 -26.41 -25.46 -11.83
N ARG A 77 -26.49 -24.17 -12.14
CA ARG A 77 -26.26 -23.01 -11.26
C ARG A 77 -27.42 -22.01 -11.44
N SER A 78 -27.55 -21.05 -10.53
CA SER A 78 -28.54 -19.95 -10.62
C SER A 78 -29.97 -20.44 -10.94
N GLY A 79 -30.47 -21.39 -10.15
CA GLY A 79 -31.82 -21.96 -10.35
C GLY A 79 -31.89 -23.20 -11.25
N ALA A 80 -30.83 -23.56 -11.99
CA ALA A 80 -30.73 -24.85 -12.68
C ALA A 80 -30.21 -25.97 -11.76
N ARG A 81 -30.77 -27.18 -11.88
CA ARG A 81 -30.25 -28.40 -11.27
C ARG A 81 -30.30 -29.56 -12.25
N ARG A 82 -29.16 -30.22 -12.43
CA ARG A 82 -29.09 -31.47 -13.20
C ARG A 82 -29.69 -32.62 -12.41
N ARG A 83 -30.53 -33.42 -13.06
CA ARG A 83 -30.91 -34.76 -12.62
C ARG A 83 -30.21 -35.79 -13.49
N PRO A 84 -29.44 -36.72 -12.90
CA PRO A 84 -28.84 -37.83 -13.64
C PRO A 84 -29.93 -38.64 -14.37
N GLY A 85 -29.65 -39.02 -15.62
CA GLY A 85 -30.59 -39.77 -16.45
C GLY A 85 -30.16 -39.74 -17.91
N THR A 86 -30.75 -40.61 -18.72
CA THR A 86 -30.59 -40.59 -20.19
C THR A 86 -31.99 -40.59 -20.80
N PRO A 87 -32.43 -39.49 -21.46
CA PRO A 87 -31.70 -38.22 -21.69
C PRO A 87 -31.45 -37.41 -20.40
N THR A 88 -30.43 -36.52 -20.45
CA THR A 88 -30.10 -35.65 -19.32
C THR A 88 -31.27 -34.73 -19.03
N THR A 89 -31.64 -34.61 -17.75
CA THR A 89 -32.77 -33.80 -17.33
C THR A 89 -32.27 -32.61 -16.52
N VAL A 90 -32.71 -31.40 -16.86
CA VAL A 90 -32.36 -30.15 -16.18
C VAL A 90 -33.64 -29.54 -15.64
N ARG A 91 -33.78 -29.51 -14.31
CA ARG A 91 -34.85 -28.76 -13.65
C ARG A 91 -34.39 -27.32 -13.50
N TYR A 92 -35.21 -26.36 -13.86
CA TYR A 92 -34.90 -24.94 -13.70
C TYR A 92 -36.02 -24.24 -12.93
N ALA A 93 -35.66 -23.20 -12.22
CA ALA A 93 -36.57 -22.20 -11.67
C ALA A 93 -35.96 -20.84 -11.99
N LEU A 94 -36.72 -19.96 -12.61
CA LEU A 94 -36.29 -18.60 -12.96
C LEU A 94 -36.99 -17.64 -12.02
N THR A 95 -36.26 -16.70 -11.43
CA THR A 95 -36.77 -15.54 -10.70
C THR A 95 -36.64 -14.30 -11.59
N GLU A 96 -37.21 -13.16 -11.17
CA GLU A 96 -37.18 -11.93 -11.98
C GLU A 96 -35.71 -11.52 -12.26
N GLY A 97 -35.37 -11.32 -13.53
CA GLY A 97 -34.02 -10.91 -13.95
C GLY A 97 -32.94 -12.01 -13.92
N GLU A 98 -33.21 -13.18 -13.33
CA GLU A 98 -32.22 -14.26 -13.22
C GLU A 98 -32.15 -15.17 -14.46
N ILE A 99 -30.93 -15.63 -14.73
CA ILE A 99 -30.61 -16.62 -15.75
C ILE A 99 -30.26 -17.94 -15.09
N ALA A 100 -30.82 -19.05 -15.57
CA ALA A 100 -30.42 -20.39 -15.14
C ALA A 100 -29.28 -20.90 -16.02
N VAL A 101 -28.13 -21.18 -15.39
CA VAL A 101 -26.92 -21.58 -16.11
C VAL A 101 -26.71 -23.08 -15.99
N PHE A 102 -26.48 -23.75 -17.11
CA PHE A 102 -26.13 -25.16 -17.18
C PHE A 102 -24.83 -25.33 -17.96
N ARG A 103 -23.73 -25.69 -17.29
CA ARG A 103 -22.37 -25.65 -17.84
C ARG A 103 -21.52 -26.86 -17.41
N PRO A 104 -20.37 -27.12 -18.05
CA PRO A 104 -19.38 -28.05 -17.50
C PRO A 104 -18.96 -27.66 -16.08
N ARG A 105 -18.54 -28.66 -15.30
CA ARG A 105 -17.93 -28.43 -14.00
C ARG A 105 -16.55 -27.79 -14.19
N GLU A 106 -16.31 -26.72 -13.46
CA GLU A 106 -15.05 -25.99 -13.39
C GLU A 106 -14.25 -26.43 -12.15
N PRO A 107 -12.91 -26.26 -12.15
CA PRO A 107 -12.06 -26.64 -11.02
C PRO A 107 -12.44 -25.98 -9.69
N THR A 108 -13.04 -24.79 -9.74
CA THR A 108 -13.45 -24.01 -8.56
C THR A 108 -14.82 -24.43 -7.99
N ASP A 109 -15.56 -25.32 -8.67
CA ASP A 109 -16.90 -25.71 -8.23
C ASP A 109 -16.91 -26.54 -6.95
N GLY A 110 -17.47 -25.95 -5.90
CA GLY A 110 -17.58 -26.58 -4.58
C GLY A 110 -16.29 -26.53 -3.77
N HIS A 111 -15.30 -25.77 -4.23
CA HIS A 111 -14.01 -25.59 -3.57
C HIS A 111 -13.86 -24.11 -3.18
N PRO A 112 -13.92 -23.77 -1.87
CA PRO A 112 -13.70 -22.40 -1.42
C PRO A 112 -12.33 -21.89 -1.86
N LEU A 113 -12.27 -20.65 -2.36
CA LEU A 113 -11.01 -20.01 -2.74
C LEU A 113 -10.15 -19.75 -1.50
N PRO A 114 -8.84 -20.05 -1.52
CA PRO A 114 -7.94 -19.64 -0.45
C PRO A 114 -7.75 -18.11 -0.46
N LEU A 115 -8.03 -17.47 0.68
CA LEU A 115 -8.03 -16.01 0.82
C LEU A 115 -6.99 -15.51 1.81
N VAL A 116 -6.26 -14.45 1.45
CA VAL A 116 -5.53 -13.61 2.40
C VAL A 116 -6.34 -12.34 2.64
N VAL A 117 -6.71 -12.06 3.89
CA VAL A 117 -7.67 -10.99 4.20
C VAL A 117 -7.12 -9.99 5.19
N SER A 118 -7.77 -8.83 5.27
CA SER A 118 -7.54 -7.86 6.35
C SER A 118 -8.12 -8.33 7.69
N PRO A 119 -7.65 -7.80 8.84
CA PRO A 119 -8.11 -8.25 10.16
C PRO A 119 -9.60 -7.98 10.44
N ASP A 120 -10.17 -6.93 9.85
CA ASP A 120 -11.59 -6.61 9.94
C ASP A 120 -12.46 -7.61 9.14
N VAL A 121 -12.04 -8.00 7.94
CA VAL A 121 -12.72 -9.02 7.15
C VAL A 121 -12.67 -10.39 7.85
N ALA A 122 -11.52 -10.72 8.46
CA ALA A 122 -11.39 -11.97 9.22
C ALA A 122 -12.36 -12.06 10.41
N ARG A 123 -12.68 -10.93 11.06
CA ARG A 123 -13.64 -10.89 12.18
C ARG A 123 -15.07 -11.16 11.74
N SER A 124 -15.39 -10.94 10.48
CA SER A 124 -16.72 -11.20 9.90
C SER A 124 -16.87 -12.63 9.37
N ALA A 125 -15.84 -13.46 9.45
CA ALA A 125 -15.86 -14.82 8.93
C ALA A 125 -16.77 -15.75 9.74
N ALA A 126 -17.43 -16.68 9.04
CA ALA A 126 -18.18 -17.75 9.67
C ALA A 126 -17.23 -18.72 10.44
N PRO A 127 -17.76 -19.52 11.39
CA PRO A 127 -16.98 -20.55 12.06
C PRO A 127 -16.21 -21.42 11.05
N GLY A 128 -14.92 -21.63 11.32
CA GLY A 128 -14.03 -22.31 10.39
C GLY A 128 -13.44 -21.42 9.29
N GLY A 129 -13.50 -20.09 9.41
CA GLY A 129 -12.79 -19.15 8.53
C GLY A 129 -13.38 -19.01 7.12
N ASN A 130 -14.66 -19.34 6.95
CA ASN A 130 -15.32 -19.28 5.66
C ASN A 130 -15.94 -17.90 5.42
N LEU A 131 -15.86 -17.44 4.17
CA LEU A 131 -16.40 -16.17 3.69
C LEU A 131 -17.17 -16.37 2.38
N VAL A 132 -18.10 -15.47 2.11
CA VAL A 132 -18.73 -15.33 0.80
C VAL A 132 -18.34 -13.97 0.27
N LEU A 133 -17.68 -13.96 -0.90
CA LEU A 133 -17.36 -12.76 -1.65
C LEU A 133 -18.51 -12.48 -2.61
N GLU A 134 -19.02 -11.26 -2.57
CA GLU A 134 -20.13 -10.81 -3.40
C GLU A 134 -19.60 -9.91 -4.52
N PHE A 135 -19.94 -10.26 -5.76
CA PHE A 135 -19.56 -9.53 -6.97
C PHE A 135 -20.83 -9.25 -7.77
N GLY A 136 -21.56 -8.19 -7.39
CA GLY A 136 -22.93 -7.99 -7.87
C GLY A 136 -23.80 -9.17 -7.47
N GLU A 137 -24.45 -9.82 -8.43
CA GLU A 137 -25.30 -11.00 -8.17
C GLU A 137 -24.49 -12.31 -8.00
N GLN A 138 -23.18 -12.28 -8.29
CA GLN A 138 -22.33 -13.47 -8.19
C GLN A 138 -21.80 -13.65 -6.76
N HIS A 139 -21.84 -14.89 -6.29
CA HIS A 139 -21.40 -15.26 -4.95
C HIS A 139 -20.27 -16.30 -5.05
N VAL A 140 -19.09 -15.96 -4.53
CA VAL A 140 -17.90 -16.81 -4.56
C VAL A 140 -17.53 -17.20 -3.14
N SER A 141 -17.55 -18.50 -2.84
CA SER A 141 -17.13 -19.00 -1.54
C SER A 141 -15.62 -18.95 -1.39
N GLY A 142 -15.15 -18.50 -0.22
CA GLY A 142 -13.74 -18.44 0.14
C GLY A 142 -13.46 -18.97 1.53
N HIS A 143 -12.21 -19.29 1.80
CA HIS A 143 -11.70 -19.76 3.07
C HIS A 143 -10.40 -19.02 3.41
N ILE A 144 -10.30 -18.47 4.60
CA ILE A 144 -9.16 -17.68 5.04
C ILE A 144 -7.96 -18.59 5.29
N VAL A 145 -6.87 -18.36 4.56
CA VAL A 145 -5.59 -19.06 4.75
C VAL A 145 -4.55 -18.20 5.47
N ALA A 146 -4.68 -16.87 5.42
CA ALA A 146 -3.83 -15.94 6.16
C ALA A 146 -4.52 -14.59 6.39
N ILE A 147 -4.01 -13.86 7.37
CA ILE A 147 -4.42 -12.48 7.68
C ILE A 147 -3.22 -11.58 7.47
N ALA A 148 -3.38 -10.54 6.64
CA ALA A 148 -2.36 -9.52 6.41
C ALA A 148 -2.83 -8.18 6.99
N ALA A 149 -1.89 -7.40 7.52
CA ALA A 149 -2.24 -6.13 8.17
C ALA A 149 -2.63 -5.03 7.17
N ARG A 150 -2.02 -5.03 5.96
CA ARG A 150 -2.17 -3.97 4.96
C ARG A 150 -1.99 -4.52 3.56
N PHE A 151 -2.68 -3.90 2.61
CA PHE A 151 -2.50 -4.15 1.18
C PHE A 151 -2.46 -2.83 0.40
N PRO A 152 -1.56 -2.67 -0.59
CA PRO A 152 -1.53 -1.48 -1.43
C PRO A 152 -2.85 -1.25 -2.18
N GLY A 153 -3.32 -0.01 -2.29
CA GLY A 153 -4.45 0.35 -3.16
C GLY A 153 -5.84 0.36 -2.52
N THR A 154 -6.00 -0.08 -1.27
CA THR A 154 -7.22 0.26 -0.50
C THR A 154 -7.21 1.76 -0.23
N ALA A 155 -8.36 2.45 -0.42
CA ALA A 155 -8.49 3.92 -0.33
C ALA A 155 -7.75 4.53 0.88
N ASP A 156 -7.72 3.81 2.00
CA ASP A 156 -7.13 4.28 3.25
C ASP A 156 -5.91 3.46 3.70
N GLY A 157 -5.24 2.67 2.83
CA GLY A 157 -4.05 1.85 3.15
C GLY A 157 -4.15 0.87 4.35
N GLY A 158 -5.32 0.77 4.97
CA GLY A 158 -5.74 -0.10 6.06
C GLY A 158 -7.23 -0.41 5.96
N GLY A 159 -7.83 -0.15 4.78
CA GLY A 159 -9.20 -0.55 4.49
C GLY A 159 -9.31 -2.06 4.32
N SER A 160 -10.55 -2.54 4.30
CA SER A 160 -10.87 -3.95 4.08
C SER A 160 -10.28 -4.43 2.75
N PHE A 161 -9.62 -5.58 2.76
CA PHE A 161 -9.13 -6.20 1.53
C PHE A 161 -9.21 -7.72 1.59
N VAL A 162 -9.27 -8.31 0.40
CA VAL A 162 -9.22 -9.75 0.15
C VAL A 162 -8.29 -10.00 -1.03
N LEU A 163 -7.36 -10.92 -0.87
CA LEU A 163 -6.49 -11.41 -1.92
C LEU A 163 -6.86 -12.85 -2.21
N ALA A 164 -7.07 -13.14 -3.49
CA ALA A 164 -7.27 -14.46 -4.02
C ALA A 164 -6.33 -14.67 -5.22
N GLU A 165 -6.13 -15.92 -5.61
CA GLU A 165 -5.43 -16.21 -6.85
C GLU A 165 -6.27 -15.72 -8.05
N GLU A 166 -5.66 -14.90 -8.92
CA GLU A 166 -6.31 -14.32 -10.10
C GLU A 166 -6.98 -15.40 -10.96
N SER A 167 -6.25 -16.46 -11.30
CA SER A 167 -6.72 -17.49 -12.24
C SER A 167 -7.96 -18.22 -11.73
N HIS A 168 -8.01 -18.49 -10.41
CA HIS A 168 -9.12 -19.17 -9.77
C HIS A 168 -10.31 -18.24 -9.58
N LEU A 169 -10.08 -16.98 -9.17
CA LEU A 169 -11.15 -16.00 -9.06
C LEU A 169 -11.77 -15.72 -10.43
N GLN A 170 -10.95 -15.53 -11.45
CA GLN A 170 -11.41 -15.37 -12.83
C GLN A 170 -12.23 -16.59 -13.26
N THR A 171 -11.74 -17.80 -13.03
CA THR A 171 -12.48 -19.03 -13.37
C THR A 171 -13.83 -19.09 -12.64
N ALA A 172 -13.89 -18.76 -11.35
CA ALA A 172 -15.12 -18.76 -10.58
C ALA A 172 -16.16 -17.74 -11.09
N LEU A 173 -15.72 -16.54 -11.45
CA LEU A 173 -16.58 -15.48 -11.99
C LEU A 173 -17.03 -15.78 -13.43
N ASP A 174 -16.08 -16.12 -14.31
CA ASP A 174 -16.35 -16.41 -15.72
C ASP A 174 -17.17 -17.69 -15.92
N ALA A 175 -17.19 -18.59 -14.92
CA ALA A 175 -17.97 -19.82 -14.99
C ALA A 175 -19.48 -19.54 -15.04
N ASP A 176 -19.98 -18.66 -14.16
CA ASP A 176 -21.41 -18.38 -14.09
C ASP A 176 -21.79 -17.18 -14.98
N GLU A 177 -20.86 -16.24 -15.24
CA GLU A 177 -21.07 -15.10 -16.15
C GLU A 177 -19.77 -14.78 -16.95
N PRO A 178 -19.63 -15.31 -18.18
CA PRO A 178 -18.38 -15.19 -18.94
C PRO A 178 -17.96 -13.75 -19.23
N GLY A 179 -16.73 -13.40 -18.84
CA GLY A 179 -16.11 -12.10 -19.10
C GLY A 179 -16.15 -11.13 -17.93
N THR A 180 -16.73 -11.52 -16.79
CA THR A 180 -16.76 -10.74 -15.54
C THR A 180 -15.46 -10.83 -14.75
N GLY A 181 -14.70 -11.92 -14.90
CA GLY A 181 -13.42 -12.14 -14.21
C GLY A 181 -12.22 -11.40 -14.83
N ARG A 182 -12.43 -10.33 -15.60
CA ARG A 182 -11.36 -9.63 -16.32
C ARG A 182 -10.56 -8.69 -15.39
N PRO A 183 -9.22 -8.77 -15.36
CA PRO A 183 -8.40 -7.82 -14.64
C PRO A 183 -8.60 -6.39 -15.15
N ILE A 184 -8.73 -5.43 -14.23
CA ILE A 184 -8.90 -4.00 -14.54
C ILE A 184 -7.61 -3.18 -14.37
N GLU A 185 -6.62 -3.73 -13.65
CA GLU A 185 -5.36 -3.07 -13.34
C GLU A 185 -4.20 -4.08 -13.50
N LEU A 186 -3.04 -3.59 -13.94
CA LEU A 186 -1.83 -4.38 -14.10
C LEU A 186 -0.68 -3.75 -13.33
N TRP A 187 -0.04 -4.55 -12.48
CA TRP A 187 1.09 -4.13 -11.66
C TRP A 187 2.38 -4.73 -12.25
N LEU A 188 3.31 -3.86 -12.65
CA LEU A 188 4.55 -4.26 -13.30
C LEU A 188 5.76 -3.97 -12.42
N SER A 189 6.57 -5.00 -12.18
CA SER A 189 7.91 -4.85 -11.59
C SER A 189 8.95 -4.88 -12.71
N VAL A 190 9.67 -3.78 -12.89
CA VAL A 190 10.65 -3.63 -13.98
C VAL A 190 12.04 -3.39 -13.39
N PRO A 191 13.08 -4.13 -13.84
CA PRO A 191 14.46 -3.90 -13.42
C PRO A 191 14.92 -2.46 -13.71
N ALA A 192 15.81 -1.92 -12.87
CA ALA A 192 16.22 -0.52 -12.95
C ALA A 192 16.76 -0.09 -14.33
N HIS A 193 17.52 -0.96 -15.01
CA HIS A 193 18.08 -0.69 -16.34
C HIS A 193 17.02 -0.66 -17.45
N ALA A 194 15.87 -1.32 -17.26
CA ALA A 194 14.79 -1.43 -18.24
C ALA A 194 13.65 -0.44 -17.98
N LEU A 195 13.68 0.31 -16.87
CA LEU A 195 12.62 1.23 -16.49
C LEU A 195 12.29 2.23 -17.59
N PHE A 196 13.28 2.99 -18.07
CA PHE A 196 13.02 4.04 -19.06
C PHE A 196 12.49 3.49 -20.40
N PRO A 197 13.11 2.44 -21.00
CA PRO A 197 12.54 1.78 -22.18
C PRO A 197 11.11 1.27 -21.95
N ALA A 198 10.81 0.71 -20.77
CA ALA A 198 9.48 0.21 -20.46
C ALA A 198 8.44 1.32 -20.32
N GLU A 199 8.76 2.42 -19.64
CA GLU A 199 7.87 3.59 -19.53
C GLU A 199 7.56 4.19 -20.90
N GLU A 200 8.58 4.29 -21.77
CA GLU A 200 8.40 4.79 -23.13
C GLU A 200 7.54 3.85 -23.98
N ALA A 201 7.73 2.53 -23.86
CA ALA A 201 6.91 1.55 -24.55
C ALA A 201 5.44 1.60 -24.10
N LEU A 202 5.19 1.76 -22.80
CA LEU A 202 3.83 1.82 -22.23
C LEU A 202 3.06 3.08 -22.63
N ARG A 203 3.77 4.17 -23.00
CA ARG A 203 3.14 5.40 -23.51
C ARG A 203 2.74 5.32 -24.99
N ARG A 204 3.23 4.32 -25.73
CA ARG A 204 3.00 4.15 -27.16
C ARG A 204 1.86 3.16 -27.44
N PRO A 205 1.21 3.22 -28.62
CA PRO A 205 0.27 2.19 -29.03
C PRO A 205 0.92 0.78 -29.02
N PRO A 206 0.20 -0.28 -28.62
CA PRO A 206 -1.23 -0.32 -28.29
C PRO A 206 -1.57 0.08 -26.83
N PHE A 207 -0.57 0.33 -26.00
CA PHE A 207 -0.73 0.57 -24.56
C PHE A 207 -1.14 2.00 -24.20
N SER A 208 -1.08 2.93 -25.14
CA SER A 208 -1.48 4.34 -24.96
C SER A 208 -2.94 4.55 -24.55
N ARG A 209 -3.79 3.50 -24.60
CA ARG A 209 -5.17 3.53 -24.10
C ARG A 209 -5.28 3.23 -22.60
N LEU A 210 -4.21 2.77 -21.96
CA LEU A 210 -4.16 2.47 -20.54
C LEU A 210 -3.79 3.73 -19.75
N THR A 211 -4.39 3.89 -18.58
CA THR A 211 -3.93 4.86 -17.60
C THR A 211 -2.61 4.36 -17.02
N PHE A 212 -1.52 5.05 -17.35
CA PHE A 212 -0.18 4.69 -16.89
C PHE A 212 0.24 5.54 -15.69
N VAL A 213 0.55 4.89 -14.57
CA VAL A 213 1.11 5.52 -13.37
C VAL A 213 2.48 4.91 -13.06
N SER A 214 3.49 5.76 -12.93
CA SER A 214 4.85 5.35 -12.55
C SER A 214 5.15 5.79 -11.12
N ARG A 215 5.53 4.83 -10.27
CA ARG A 215 6.03 5.10 -8.92
C ARG A 215 7.26 6.02 -8.95
N ARG A 216 8.13 5.90 -9.96
CA ARG A 216 9.33 6.75 -10.10
C ARG A 216 8.93 8.18 -10.43
N SER A 217 8.05 8.35 -11.40
CA SER A 217 7.58 9.69 -11.81
C SER A 217 6.88 10.39 -10.65
N LEU A 218 6.01 9.67 -9.93
CA LEU A 218 5.35 10.19 -8.73
C LEU A 218 6.36 10.58 -7.64
N ALA A 219 7.35 9.71 -7.36
CA ALA A 219 8.40 10.04 -6.39
C ALA A 219 9.25 11.24 -6.80
N GLN A 220 9.51 11.43 -8.10
CA GLN A 220 10.21 12.61 -8.61
C GLN A 220 9.35 13.88 -8.49
N GLN A 221 8.06 13.80 -8.79
CA GLN A 221 7.12 14.92 -8.61
C GLN A 221 7.04 15.34 -7.14
N LEU A 222 6.89 14.38 -6.23
CA LEU A 222 6.86 14.65 -4.78
C LEU A 222 8.16 15.27 -4.27
N ARG A 223 9.33 14.89 -4.80
CA ARG A 223 10.63 15.52 -4.46
C ARG A 223 10.81 16.90 -5.07
N ALA A 224 10.12 17.18 -6.18
CA ALA A 224 10.18 18.46 -6.86
C ALA A 224 9.16 19.47 -6.32
N ASP A 225 8.32 19.07 -5.35
CA ASP A 225 7.32 19.92 -4.74
C ASP A 225 7.97 21.18 -4.12
N PRO A 226 7.65 22.39 -4.61
CA PRO A 226 8.27 23.62 -4.14
C PRO A 226 7.98 23.89 -2.67
N LEU A 227 6.81 23.48 -2.15
CA LEU A 227 6.46 23.70 -0.75
C LEU A 227 7.35 22.88 0.18
N SER A 228 7.43 21.57 -0.08
CA SER A 228 8.30 20.66 0.67
C SER A 228 9.76 21.14 0.64
N ARG A 229 10.26 21.57 -0.53
CA ARG A 229 11.62 22.09 -0.67
C ARG A 229 11.84 23.40 0.08
N ALA A 230 10.88 24.32 0.05
CA ALA A 230 10.98 25.59 0.77
C ALA A 230 11.06 25.38 2.29
N VAL A 231 10.23 24.48 2.84
CA VAL A 231 10.26 24.12 4.26
C VAL A 231 11.59 23.44 4.63
N GLU A 232 12.08 22.52 3.79
CA GLU A 232 13.37 21.87 3.99
C GLU A 232 14.54 22.88 4.00
N ILE A 233 14.55 23.84 3.08
CA ILE A 233 15.55 24.91 3.03
C ILE A 233 15.46 25.80 4.27
N ALA A 234 14.27 26.21 4.67
CA ALA A 234 14.09 27.07 5.85
C ALA A 234 14.56 26.38 7.14
N LEU A 235 14.18 25.11 7.34
CA LEU A 235 14.59 24.32 8.51
C LEU A 235 16.09 24.02 8.50
N SER A 236 16.68 23.69 7.34
CA SER A 236 18.12 23.46 7.24
C SER A 236 18.93 24.73 7.47
N ALA A 237 18.50 25.89 6.96
CA ALA A 237 19.11 27.18 7.24
C ALA A 237 19.03 27.52 8.74
N GLY A 238 17.86 27.33 9.36
CA GLY A 238 17.69 27.52 10.80
C GLY A 238 18.60 26.61 11.63
N ALA A 239 18.76 25.35 11.23
CA ALA A 239 19.68 24.42 11.87
C ALA A 239 21.14 24.88 11.76
N VAL A 240 21.60 25.32 10.58
CA VAL A 240 22.97 25.85 10.39
C VAL A 240 23.22 27.07 11.28
N VAL A 241 22.27 28.00 11.36
CA VAL A 241 22.37 29.17 12.25
C VAL A 241 22.44 28.74 13.71
N ALA A 242 21.60 27.81 14.15
CA ALA A 242 21.63 27.29 15.51
C ALA A 242 22.97 26.62 15.86
N LEU A 243 23.56 25.84 14.95
CA LEU A 243 24.88 25.24 15.16
C LEU A 243 25.98 26.31 15.26
N ALA A 244 25.92 27.35 14.43
CA ALA A 244 26.86 28.47 14.50
C ALA A 244 26.75 29.21 15.84
N LEU A 245 25.53 29.48 16.31
CA LEU A 245 25.28 30.08 17.63
C LEU A 245 25.74 29.19 18.78
N ALA A 246 25.59 27.87 18.68
CA ALA A 246 26.09 26.94 19.70
C ALA A 246 27.62 26.98 19.81
N VAL A 247 28.32 26.99 18.66
CA VAL A 247 29.78 27.12 18.62
C VAL A 247 30.23 28.48 19.17
N ALA A 248 29.55 29.57 18.80
CA ALA A 248 29.83 30.90 19.33
C ALA A 248 29.59 31.00 20.84
N GLY A 249 28.51 30.41 21.34
CA GLY A 249 28.19 30.35 22.77
C GLY A 249 29.28 29.63 23.55
N LEU A 250 29.70 28.43 23.10
CA LEU A 250 30.82 27.70 23.71
C LEU A 250 32.12 28.53 23.70
N TRP A 251 32.38 29.23 22.59
CA TRP A 251 33.57 30.06 22.47
C TRP A 251 33.57 31.24 23.46
N LEU A 252 32.43 31.94 23.60
CA LEU A 252 32.26 33.02 24.56
C LEU A 252 32.39 32.53 26.00
N THR A 253 31.83 31.35 26.33
CA THR A 253 31.99 30.74 27.66
C THR A 253 33.47 30.48 27.97
N VAL A 254 34.24 29.98 27.00
CA VAL A 254 35.68 29.72 27.21
C VAL A 254 36.50 31.00 27.32
N ILE A 255 36.16 32.06 26.59
CA ILE A 255 36.80 33.38 26.76
C ILE A 255 36.50 33.92 28.16
N GLY A 256 35.24 33.89 28.60
CA GLY A 256 34.84 34.34 29.93
C GLY A 256 35.54 33.56 31.04
N ASP A 257 35.57 32.23 30.97
CA ASP A 257 36.27 31.39 31.95
C ASP A 257 37.77 31.76 32.04
N VAL A 258 38.43 32.08 30.92
CA VAL A 258 39.85 32.48 30.92
C VAL A 258 40.06 33.87 31.51
N GLU A 259 39.18 34.83 31.22
CA GLU A 259 39.27 36.20 31.72
C GLU A 259 38.94 36.28 33.22
N ASP A 260 37.89 35.58 33.67
CA ASP A 260 37.45 35.57 35.06
C ASP A 260 38.45 34.83 35.98
N GLU A 261 39.04 33.74 35.51
CA GLU A 261 39.98 32.91 36.30
C GLU A 261 41.45 33.31 36.09
N ALA A 262 41.73 34.39 35.35
CA ALA A 262 43.10 34.80 35.03
C ALA A 262 43.98 35.02 36.27
N GLY A 263 43.42 35.58 37.34
CA GLY A 263 44.11 35.78 38.61
C GLY A 263 44.43 34.47 39.33
N ASP A 264 43.44 33.58 39.42
CA ASP A 264 43.59 32.26 40.06
C ASP A 264 44.59 31.36 39.29
N LEU A 265 44.57 31.42 37.97
CA LEU A 265 45.51 30.71 37.10
C LEU A 265 46.95 31.21 37.29
N TYR A 266 47.14 32.52 37.47
CA TYR A 266 48.44 33.11 37.74
C TYR A 266 48.99 32.71 39.12
N ASP A 267 48.14 32.66 40.15
CA ASP A 267 48.52 32.19 41.48
C ASP A 267 48.93 30.71 41.47
N LEU A 268 48.25 29.88 40.67
CA LEU A 268 48.61 28.47 40.47
C LEU A 268 49.93 28.31 39.71
N GLU A 269 50.20 29.14 38.69
CA GLU A 269 51.48 29.16 37.99
C GLU A 269 52.62 29.60 38.91
N ALA A 270 52.40 30.61 39.76
CA ALA A 270 53.36 31.05 40.78
C ALA A 270 53.65 29.98 41.84
N GLN A 271 52.70 29.07 42.10
CA GLN A 271 52.86 27.90 42.96
C GLN A 271 53.54 26.71 42.27
N GLY A 272 53.88 26.82 40.98
CA GLY A 272 54.64 25.82 40.22
C GLY A 272 53.81 24.93 39.30
N ALA A 273 52.53 25.24 39.08
CA ALA A 273 51.72 24.52 38.09
C ALA A 273 52.29 24.74 36.68
N THR A 274 52.42 23.66 35.90
CA THR A 274 52.92 23.79 34.55
C THR A 274 51.84 24.34 33.61
N PRO A 275 52.20 25.12 32.58
CA PRO A 275 51.24 25.57 31.56
C PRO A 275 50.56 24.42 30.81
N GLY A 276 51.04 23.18 30.93
CA GLY A 276 50.38 21.99 30.40
C GLY A 276 49.16 21.57 31.23
N GLU A 277 49.28 21.61 32.55
CA GLU A 277 48.23 21.21 33.51
C GLU A 277 47.06 22.20 33.49
N LEU A 278 47.35 23.50 33.46
CA LEU A 278 46.34 24.57 33.39
C LEU A 278 45.51 24.48 32.09
N ARG A 279 46.17 24.24 30.95
CA ARG A 279 45.50 24.02 29.65
C ARG A 279 44.66 22.73 29.66
N GLY A 280 45.12 21.69 30.36
CA GLY A 280 44.39 20.43 30.52
C GLY A 280 43.08 20.62 31.28
N GLN A 281 43.11 21.38 32.37
CA GLN A 281 41.92 21.69 33.17
C GLN A 281 40.87 22.48 32.38
N LEU A 282 41.26 23.55 31.68
CA LEU A 282 40.35 24.33 30.84
C LEU A 282 39.75 23.50 29.69
N ARG A 283 40.57 22.64 29.05
CA ARG A 283 40.09 21.71 28.01
C ARG A 283 39.09 20.71 28.56
N LEU A 284 39.33 20.16 29.76
CA LEU A 284 38.43 19.20 30.39
C LEU A 284 37.08 19.84 30.72
N ARG A 285 37.08 21.06 31.28
CA ARG A 285 35.86 21.82 31.56
C ARG A 285 35.06 22.11 30.29
N ALA A 286 35.71 22.61 29.25
CA ALA A 286 35.07 22.86 27.96
C ALA A 286 34.55 21.56 27.31
N ALA A 287 35.28 20.45 27.43
CA ALA A 287 34.85 19.15 26.94
C ALA A 287 33.62 18.62 27.68
N ILE A 288 33.55 18.78 29.00
CA ILE A 288 32.40 18.40 29.83
C ILE A 288 31.17 19.24 29.42
N LEU A 289 31.31 20.56 29.34
CA LEU A 289 30.23 21.46 28.90
C LEU A 289 29.73 21.12 27.50
N ALA A 290 30.64 20.89 26.55
CA ALA A 290 30.30 20.51 25.19
C ALA A 290 29.60 19.14 25.15
N ALA A 291 30.08 18.15 25.90
CA ALA A 291 29.48 16.82 25.96
C ALA A 291 28.04 16.87 26.53
N LEU A 292 27.83 17.59 27.63
CA LEU A 292 26.51 17.79 28.23
C LEU A 292 25.56 18.54 27.30
N GLY A 293 26.03 19.63 26.67
CA GLY A 293 25.23 20.39 25.71
C GLY A 293 24.84 19.56 24.48
N MET A 294 25.77 18.78 23.94
CA MET A 294 25.53 17.86 22.84
C MET A 294 24.54 16.74 23.21
N ALA A 295 24.69 16.12 24.37
CA ALA A 295 23.77 15.09 24.85
C ALA A 295 22.36 15.65 25.07
N GLY A 296 22.25 16.83 25.70
CA GLY A 296 20.97 17.52 25.90
C GLY A 296 20.30 17.92 24.59
N GLY A 297 21.07 18.47 23.64
CA GLY A 297 20.59 18.83 22.30
C GLY A 297 20.12 17.60 21.51
N LEU A 298 20.83 16.48 21.58
CA LEU A 298 20.42 15.22 20.94
C LEU A 298 19.10 14.71 21.52
N LEU A 299 19.01 14.66 22.86
CA LEU A 299 17.82 14.22 23.58
C LEU A 299 16.61 15.08 23.18
N LEU A 300 16.76 16.40 23.24
CA LEU A 300 15.72 17.35 22.88
C LEU A 300 15.31 17.21 21.41
N GLY A 301 16.28 17.06 20.50
CA GLY A 301 16.01 16.83 19.07
C GLY A 301 15.24 15.54 18.80
N VAL A 302 15.56 14.45 19.52
CA VAL A 302 14.81 13.18 19.43
C VAL A 302 13.39 13.35 19.96
N ILE A 303 13.19 14.06 21.07
CA ILE A 303 11.86 14.32 21.65
C ILE A 303 11.02 15.16 20.66
N LEU A 304 11.56 16.30 20.20
CA LEU A 304 10.87 17.17 19.25
C LEU A 304 10.54 16.44 17.95
N SER A 305 11.45 15.63 17.42
CA SER A 305 11.19 14.84 16.19
C SER A 305 10.03 13.86 16.37
N ARG A 306 9.94 13.18 17.52
CA ARG A 306 8.82 12.28 17.83
C ARG A 306 7.50 13.02 17.92
N GLU A 307 7.49 14.15 18.63
CA GLU A 307 6.26 14.93 18.83
C GLU A 307 5.79 15.60 17.53
N VAL A 308 6.71 16.08 16.68
CA VAL A 308 6.35 16.59 15.35
C VAL A 308 5.72 15.48 14.49
N VAL A 309 6.24 14.26 14.51
CA VAL A 309 5.64 13.14 13.76
C VAL A 309 4.23 12.84 14.28
N ARG A 310 4.00 12.85 15.61
CA ARG A 310 2.66 12.67 16.17
C ARG A 310 1.72 13.82 15.79
N LEU A 311 2.20 15.06 15.82
CA LEU A 311 1.41 16.24 15.50
C LEU A 311 1.00 16.25 14.02
N VAL A 312 1.93 15.95 13.12
CA VAL A 312 1.67 15.86 11.67
C VAL A 312 0.73 14.70 11.35
N GLN A 313 0.76 13.61 12.12
CA GLN A 313 -0.22 12.53 11.99
C GLN A 313 -1.66 12.95 12.34
N VAL A 314 -1.85 14.10 13.01
CA VAL A 314 -3.16 14.59 13.46
C VAL A 314 -3.65 15.78 12.63
N SER A 315 -2.80 16.42 11.81
CA SER A 315 -3.15 17.66 11.12
C SER A 315 -3.55 17.49 9.65
N ALA A 316 -4.77 17.97 9.35
CA ALA A 316 -5.40 18.38 8.07
C ALA A 316 -6.72 17.66 7.72
N SER A 317 -6.87 16.37 8.06
CA SER A 317 -8.13 15.61 7.83
C SER A 317 -8.68 14.94 9.10
N GLY A 318 -7.95 14.94 10.22
CA GLY A 318 -8.32 14.21 11.44
C GLY A 318 -8.07 12.70 11.36
N ASP A 319 -7.65 12.21 10.19
CA ASP A 319 -7.32 10.81 9.96
C ASP A 319 -5.81 10.58 9.99
N ALA A 320 -5.40 9.50 10.66
CA ALA A 320 -4.00 9.09 10.69
C ALA A 320 -3.53 8.79 9.25
N PRO A 321 -2.38 9.30 8.80
CA PRO A 321 -1.85 9.02 7.47
C PRO A 321 -1.63 7.52 7.31
N VAL A 322 -2.03 6.98 6.16
CA VAL A 322 -1.90 5.56 5.87
C VAL A 322 -1.07 5.32 4.60
N PRO A 323 0.01 4.52 4.66
CA PRO A 323 0.56 3.83 5.83
C PRO A 323 1.12 4.79 6.89
N PRO A 324 1.15 4.39 8.18
CA PRO A 324 1.64 5.25 9.26
C PRO A 324 3.05 5.74 8.95
N LEU A 325 3.26 7.04 9.11
CA LEU A 325 4.55 7.65 8.87
C LEU A 325 5.61 7.03 9.78
N ALA A 326 6.49 6.23 9.20
CA ALA A 326 7.66 5.73 9.90
C ALA A 326 8.72 6.82 9.87
N GLY A 327 9.00 7.42 11.04
CA GLY A 327 10.12 8.35 11.20
C GLY A 327 11.44 7.63 10.90
N ARG A 328 12.02 7.88 9.73
CA ARG A 328 13.37 7.42 9.41
C ARG A 328 14.35 8.55 9.71
N MET A 329 14.95 8.49 10.89
CA MET A 329 15.96 9.46 11.31
C MET A 329 17.22 9.30 10.45
N GLY A 330 17.69 10.39 9.85
CA GLY A 330 18.94 10.45 9.09
C GLY A 330 20.16 10.47 10.00
N TRP A 331 20.42 9.37 10.72
CA TRP A 331 21.51 9.28 11.72
C TRP A 331 22.88 9.67 11.18
N VAL A 332 23.14 9.40 9.89
CA VAL A 332 24.38 9.81 9.22
C VAL A 332 24.50 11.34 9.18
N THR A 333 23.44 12.05 8.78
CA THR A 333 23.41 13.52 8.74
C THR A 333 23.57 14.11 10.13
N VAL A 334 22.90 13.53 11.14
CA VAL A 334 23.05 13.93 12.55
C VAL A 334 24.49 13.73 13.02
N GLY A 335 25.10 12.58 12.72
CA GLY A 335 26.48 12.28 13.08
C GLY A 335 27.48 13.23 12.43
N ILE A 336 27.27 13.59 11.16
CA ILE A 336 28.11 14.59 10.46
C ILE A 336 27.98 15.96 11.14
N ALA A 337 26.76 16.42 11.44
CA ALA A 337 26.54 17.70 12.11
C ALA A 337 27.21 17.75 13.50
N PHE A 338 27.09 16.67 14.28
CA PHE A 338 27.78 16.52 15.57
C PHE A 338 29.29 16.63 15.38
N MET A 339 29.86 15.86 14.45
CA MET A 339 31.30 15.87 14.18
C MET A 339 31.79 17.28 13.80
N VAL A 340 31.05 17.99 12.93
CA VAL A 340 31.40 19.36 12.53
C VAL A 340 31.41 20.31 13.74
N VAL A 341 30.39 20.27 14.60
CA VAL A 341 30.34 21.13 15.80
C VAL A 341 31.44 20.76 16.79
N THR A 342 31.68 19.47 17.04
CA THR A 342 32.75 19.02 17.95
C THR A 342 34.12 19.47 17.45
N VAL A 343 34.42 19.30 16.15
CA VAL A 343 35.69 19.71 15.56
C VAL A 343 35.85 21.23 15.57
N ALA A 344 34.81 21.98 15.18
CA ALA A 344 34.85 23.44 15.19
C ALA A 344 35.05 24.00 16.62
N GLY A 345 34.30 23.46 17.59
CA GLY A 345 34.45 23.79 19.00
C GLY A 345 35.86 23.48 19.51
N ALA A 346 36.37 22.27 19.27
CA ALA A 346 37.73 21.88 19.69
C ALA A 346 38.81 22.80 19.11
N ILE A 347 38.72 23.17 17.83
CA ILE A 347 39.65 24.11 17.18
C ILE A 347 39.59 25.49 17.84
N LEU A 348 38.40 26.00 18.14
CA LEU A 348 38.24 27.31 18.79
C LEU A 348 38.80 27.30 20.21
N VAL A 349 38.43 26.30 21.02
CA VAL A 349 38.96 26.12 22.38
C VAL A 349 40.48 26.04 22.35
N GLU A 350 41.05 25.20 21.48
CA GLU A 350 42.50 25.05 21.36
C GLU A 350 43.20 26.36 20.96
N ARG A 351 42.61 27.12 20.02
CA ARG A 351 43.17 28.41 19.60
C ARG A 351 43.11 29.46 20.71
N THR A 352 42.00 29.53 21.44
CA THR A 352 41.82 30.50 22.54
C THR A 352 42.76 30.18 23.69
N VAL A 353 42.80 28.92 24.13
CA VAL A 353 43.71 28.45 25.18
C VAL A 353 45.17 28.65 24.76
N ARG A 354 45.56 28.35 23.51
CA ARG A 354 46.93 28.62 23.05
C ARG A 354 47.31 30.09 22.99
N ARG A 355 46.36 30.99 22.70
CA ARG A 355 46.62 32.44 22.66
C ARG A 355 46.78 33.02 24.06
N ALA A 356 45.93 32.62 25.01
CA ALA A 356 45.98 33.08 26.39
C ALA A 356 47.34 32.79 27.05
N PHE A 357 47.90 31.60 26.82
CA PHE A 357 49.18 31.19 27.39
C PHE A 357 50.38 31.38 26.43
N ARG A 358 50.31 32.35 25.50
CA ARG A 358 51.41 32.73 24.59
C ARG A 358 51.90 34.17 24.78
N GLU A 359 51.15 35.01 25.50
CA GLU A 359 51.53 36.40 25.75
C GLU A 359 52.32 36.51 27.05
N ASP A 360 53.62 36.79 26.93
CA ASP A 360 54.61 36.87 28.02
C ASP A 360 54.61 38.22 28.77
N THR A 361 53.50 38.98 28.79
CA THR A 361 53.49 40.27 29.51
C THR A 361 52.11 40.65 30.04
N PRO A 362 52.00 41.08 31.32
CA PRO A 362 50.74 41.39 31.96
C PRO A 362 50.20 42.76 31.52
N ARG A 363 48.90 42.85 31.22
CA ARG A 363 48.17 44.12 31.34
C ARG A 363 47.86 44.34 32.81
N ARG A 364 48.60 45.26 33.42
CA ARG A 364 48.36 45.78 34.77
C ARG A 364 47.01 46.50 34.79
N SER A 365 45.99 45.91 35.40
CA SER A 365 44.75 46.60 35.78
C SER A 365 44.81 46.93 37.27
N GLY A 366 45.11 48.19 37.58
CA GLY A 366 45.04 48.70 38.94
C GLY A 366 46.01 49.83 39.27
N GLU A 367 45.91 50.97 38.60
CA GLU A 367 46.16 52.26 39.26
C GLU A 367 44.91 53.12 39.04
N VAL A 368 44.22 53.34 40.15
CA VAL A 368 43.18 54.34 40.32
C VAL A 368 43.89 55.68 40.49
N GLU A 369 43.59 56.64 39.62
CA GLU A 369 43.49 58.06 39.99
C GLU A 369 42.30 58.69 39.28
#